data_AF-A0A2J8GGQ4-F1
#
_entry.id   AF-A0A2J8GGQ4-F1
#
_cell.length_a   1.000
_cell.length_b   1.000
_cell.length_c   1.000
_cell.angle_alpha   90.00
_cell.angle_beta   90.00
_cell.angle_gamma   90.00
#
_symmetry.space_group_name_H-M   'P 1'
#
loop_
_entity.id
_entity.type
_entity.pdbx_description
1 polymer ?
#
loop_
_entity_poly.entity_id
_entity_poly.type
_entity_poly.pdbx_seq_one_letter_code
_entity_poly.pdbx_strand_id
1 'polypeptide(L)' 'MESRTTIDLACGAIMAQNRCSQESAMRILKIASSTRNVKLRDIAASVVTSLSHDPSVRTHFDA' A
#
# COMPACT_ATOMS: atom_id res chain seq x y z
N MET A 1 2.65 6.80 -14.45
CA MET A 1 2.02 7.43 -13.28
C MET A 1 1.34 6.43 -12.33
N GLU A 2 1.13 5.17 -12.73
CA GLU A 2 0.40 4.15 -11.95
C GLU A 2 0.97 3.84 -10.56
N SER A 3 2.31 3.83 -10.42
CA SER A 3 2.97 3.47 -9.16
C SER A 3 2.72 4.47 -8.03
N ARG A 4 2.45 5.75 -8.35
CA ARG A 4 2.17 6.77 -7.32
C ARG A 4 0.80 6.53 -6.70
N THR A 5 -0.22 6.26 -7.51
CA THR A 5 -1.60 5.99 -7.06
C THR A 5 -1.69 4.84 -6.05
N THR A 6 -0.99 3.72 -6.29
CA THR A 6 -1.03 2.56 -5.38
C THR A 6 -0.31 2.82 -4.06
N ILE A 7 0.83 3.53 -4.10
CA ILE A 7 1.61 3.84 -2.89
C ILE A 7 0.84 4.82 -2.01
N ASP A 8 0.23 5.86 -2.62
CA ASP A 8 -0.57 6.84 -1.90
C ASP A 8 -1.82 6.20 -1.28
N LEU A 9 -2.48 5.27 -1.99
CA LEU A 9 -3.62 4.51 -1.46
C LEU A 9 -3.24 3.61 -0.28
N ALA A 10 -2.16 2.84 -0.43
CA ALA A 10 -1.65 1.99 0.65
C ALA A 10 -1.25 2.83 1.87
N CYS A 11 -0.62 3.98 1.64
CA CYS A 11 -0.26 4.93 2.68
C CYS A 11 -1.52 5.42 3.43
N GLY A 12 -2.55 5.88 2.70
CA GLY A 12 -3.81 6.32 3.29
C GLY A 12 -4.52 5.23 4.10
N ALA A 13 -4.49 3.99 3.61
CA ALA A 13 -5.08 2.87 4.33
C ALA A 13 -4.30 2.49 5.61
N ILE A 14 -2.96 2.57 5.58
CA ILE A 14 -2.14 2.38 6.77
C ILE A 14 -2.38 3.51 7.78
N MET A 15 -2.47 4.76 7.31
CA MET A 15 -2.81 5.90 8.16
C MET A 15 -4.16 5.70 8.85
N ALA A 16 -5.19 5.27 8.13
CA ALA A 16 -6.52 5.03 8.69
C ALA A 16 -6.52 3.90 9.73
N GLN A 17 -5.85 2.79 9.45
CA GLN A 17 -5.81 1.63 10.35
C GLN A 17 -4.93 1.86 11.59
N ASN A 18 -3.75 2.45 11.40
CA ASN A 18 -2.77 2.65 12.48
C ASN A 18 -2.92 4.02 13.18
N ARG A 19 -3.87 4.85 12.72
CA ARG A 19 -4.09 6.24 13.18
C ARG A 19 -2.79 7.03 13.25
N CYS A 20 -1.99 6.94 12.18
CA CYS A 20 -0.66 7.53 12.13
C CYS A 20 -0.53 8.58 11.02
N SER A 21 0.53 9.37 11.09
CA SER A 21 0.86 10.37 10.08
C SER A 21 1.35 9.71 8.77
N GLN A 22 1.28 10.45 7.67
CA GLN A 22 1.77 10.01 6.36
C GLN A 22 3.23 9.56 6.39
N GLU A 23 4.10 10.29 7.13
CA GLU A 23 5.51 9.91 7.27
C GLU A 23 5.67 8.54 7.95
N SER A 24 4.88 8.30 9.01
CA SER A 24 4.89 7.02 9.72
C SER A 24 4.38 5.88 8.83
N ALA A 25 3.30 6.11 8.08
CA ALA A 25 2.76 5.13 7.14
C ALA A 25 3.77 4.80 6.01
N MET A 26 4.44 5.81 5.45
CA MET A 26 5.50 5.62 4.46
C MET A 26 6.71 4.88 5.05
N ARG A 27 7.06 5.13 6.31
CA ARG A 27 8.10 4.37 7.03
C ARG A 27 7.73 2.90 7.16
N ILE A 28 6.47 2.59 7.51
CA ILE A 28 5.97 1.21 7.62
C ILE A 28 6.07 0.50 6.25
N LEU A 29 5.65 1.14 5.16
CA LEU A 29 5.78 0.58 3.81
C LEU A 29 7.23 0.30 3.43
N LYS A 30 8.16 1.23 3.75
CA LYS A 30 9.59 1.05 3.50
C LYS A 30 10.18 -0.09 4.32
N ILE A 31 9.82 -0.22 5.60
CA ILE A 31 10.26 -1.32 6.44
C ILE A 31 9.76 -2.65 5.85
N ALA A 32 8.47 -2.75 5.51
CA ALA A 32 7.91 -3.96 4.91
C ALA A 32 8.57 -4.33 3.58
N SER A 33 8.88 -3.34 2.74
CA SER A 33 9.63 -3.50 1.48
C SER A 33 11.03 -4.05 1.72
N SER A 34 11.77 -3.49 2.67
CA SER A 34 13.11 -3.95 3.02
C SER A 34 13.11 -5.34 3.67
N THR A 35 12.20 -5.60 4.60
CA THR A 35 12.08 -6.90 5.30
C THR A 35 11.75 -8.03 4.32
N ARG A 36 10.92 -7.76 3.31
CA ARG A 36 10.54 -8.76 2.30
C ARG A 36 11.46 -8.77 1.08
N ASN A 37 12.41 -7.83 0.99
CA ASN A 37 13.25 -7.58 -0.18
C ASN A 37 12.43 -7.46 -1.48
N VAL A 38 11.32 -6.73 -1.40
CA VAL A 38 10.34 -6.55 -2.49
C VAL A 38 10.20 -5.07 -2.79
N LYS A 39 9.95 -4.72 -4.06
CA LYS A 39 9.78 -3.32 -4.49
C LYS A 39 8.62 -2.66 -3.72
N LEU A 40 8.81 -1.42 -3.28
CA LEU A 40 7.83 -0.65 -2.50
C LEU A 40 6.42 -0.64 -3.12
N ARG A 41 6.34 -0.55 -4.45
CA ARG A 41 5.09 -0.63 -5.21
C ARG A 41 4.32 -1.93 -5.01
N ASP A 42 5.05 -3.05 -4.97
CA ASP A 42 4.46 -4.38 -4.85
C ASP A 42 3.97 -4.64 -3.43
N ILE A 43 4.71 -4.15 -2.42
CA ILE A 43 4.22 -4.09 -1.04
C ILE A 43 2.96 -3.24 -0.93
N ALA A 44 2.94 -2.05 -1.54
CA ALA A 44 1.77 -1.19 -1.54
C ALA A 44 0.55 -1.89 -2.17
N ALA A 45 0.75 -2.59 -3.30
CA ALA A 45 -0.29 -3.40 -3.93
C ALA A 45 -0.79 -4.51 -2.99
N SER A 46 0.13 -5.26 -2.35
CA SER A 46 -0.21 -6.31 -1.40
C SER A 46 -0.98 -5.79 -0.19
N VAL A 47 -0.66 -4.59 0.32
CA VAL A 47 -1.43 -3.93 1.39
C VAL A 47 -2.84 -3.60 0.93
N VAL A 48 -3.02 -3.02 -0.26
CA VAL A 48 -4.33 -2.71 -0.83
C VAL A 48 -5.15 -3.98 -1.08
N THR A 49 -4.53 -5.05 -1.59
CA THR A 49 -5.16 -6.36 -1.77
C THR A 49 -5.58 -6.96 -0.43
N SER A 50 -4.74 -6.88 0.61
CA SER A 50 -5.05 -7.46 1.93
C SER A 50 -6.25 -6.78 2.61
N LEU A 51 -6.54 -5.53 2.27
CA LEU A 51 -7.70 -4.80 2.77
C LEU A 51 -8.99 -5.24 2.09
N SER A 52 -8.86 -5.58 0.81
CA SER A 52 -9.94 -6.16 0.03
C SER A 52 -10.05 -7.63 0.43
N HIS A 53 -10.89 -7.95 1.41
CA HIS A 53 -11.14 -9.31 1.93
C HIS A 53 -11.67 -10.31 0.88
N ASP A 54 -11.68 -9.94 -0.39
CA ASP A 54 -12.12 -10.74 -1.50
C ASP A 54 -11.04 -10.75 -2.61
N PRO A 55 -10.46 -11.91 -2.94
CA PRO A 55 -9.40 -12.04 -3.94
C PRO A 55 -9.85 -11.72 -5.38
N SER A 56 -11.15 -11.47 -5.61
CA SER A 56 -11.69 -10.99 -6.88
C SER A 56 -11.75 -9.47 -6.98
N VAL A 57 -11.46 -8.72 -5.91
CA VAL A 57 -11.31 -7.27 -5.96
C VAL A 57 -10.02 -6.90 -6.67
N ARG A 58 -10.09 -6.93 -8.00
CA ARG A 58 -9.17 -6.20 -8.87
C ARG A 58 -9.63 -4.76 -8.87
N THR A 59 -8.98 -3.91 -8.08
CA THR A 59 -9.12 -2.46 -8.26
C THR A 59 -8.47 -2.09 -9.59
N HIS A 60 -9.28 -2.13 -10.66
CA HIS A 60 -8.91 -1.61 -11.97
C HIS A 60 -8.83 -0.09 -11.87
N PHE A 61 -7.69 0.42 -11.43
CA PHE A 61 -7.33 1.82 -11.62
C PHE A 61 -6.70 1.94 -13.01
N ASP A 62 -7.54 1.89 -14.06
CA ASP A 62 -7.20 2.40 -15.39
C ASP A 62 -7.41 3.93 -15.41
N ALA A 63 -6.61 4.60 -16.24
CA ALA A 63 -6.24 6.02 -16.16
C ALA A 63 -7.38 7.06 -16.16
#